data_AF-A0A532TPQ1-F1
#
_entry.id   AF-A0A532TPQ1-F1
#
_cell.length_a   1.000
_cell.length_b   1.000
_cell.length_c   1.000
_cell.angle_alpha   90.00
_cell.angle_beta   90.00
_cell.angle_gamma   90.00
#
_symmetry.space_group_name_H-M   'P 1'
#
loop_
_entity.id
_entity.type
_entity.pdbx_description
1 polymer ?
#
loop_
_entity_poly.entity_id
_entity_poly.type
_entity_poly.pdbx_seq_one_letter_code
_entity_poly.pdbx_strand_id
1 'polypeptide(L)'
;MDTIYDFISPEFLNILFFQQKNLVIYPYVDLKHIHSLDCFTVGYEVVDLDSTVLHNLREIIEFEASSSYSQQPTFYYILNSKIEDIKILLESPNIHCVINTHENIEHIADGDKFIFYNKKNNSFLNYEPERINLSFEQHLIQTSQNEQILLDEILKIKSVATKIFVDLNSNTNNADNLPKLMHDYNQIFWDKILTFTELYFKIQIPKFERPKKIPKKKFSKPLKDFSYEYEDILKTNRKIGQEFIKLLHDYRFDKVNPANLEVEQLFYPKKLYNYLRNHHWEKGIPPDFLSKWVQKIDTKSQTSENDLLDFQIIFEKLKIPIAYLPEINEENKPRSNTLHKPIKPNVSIKNESVKGTIEAIPSVENFQEFKSWLLKKLDDLETIL
;
A
#
# COMPACT_ATOMS: atom_id res chain seq x y z
N MET A 1 -6.26 28.96 8.78
CA MET A 1 -5.26 28.20 9.55
C MET A 1 -4.57 27.34 8.52
N ASP A 2 -3.47 27.84 7.96
CA ASP A 2 -2.73 27.14 6.92
C ASP A 2 -2.09 25.88 7.51
N THR A 3 -2.32 24.72 6.91
CA THR A 3 -1.64 23.48 7.34
C THR A 3 -0.27 23.41 6.68
N ILE A 4 0.69 22.72 7.31
CA ILE A 4 2.04 22.53 6.76
C ILE A 4 1.98 21.97 5.32
N TYR A 5 0.90 21.25 4.98
CA TYR A 5 0.71 20.58 3.69
C TYR A 5 0.03 21.44 2.61
N ASP A 6 -0.31 22.70 2.88
CA ASP A 6 -1.08 23.54 1.95
C ASP A 6 -0.37 23.77 0.61
N PHE A 7 0.96 23.63 0.57
CA PHE A 7 1.76 23.77 -0.65
C PHE A 7 2.11 22.44 -1.32
N ILE A 8 1.74 21.30 -0.72
CA ILE A 8 1.88 19.99 -1.38
C ILE A 8 0.72 19.83 -2.37
N SER A 9 0.87 20.43 -3.54
CA SER A 9 -0.11 20.36 -4.61
C SER A 9 0.50 19.83 -5.92
N PRO A 10 -0.33 19.26 -6.81
CA PRO A 10 0.12 18.80 -8.13
C PRO A 10 0.79 19.91 -8.97
N GLU A 11 0.31 21.14 -8.82
CA GLU A 11 0.84 22.32 -9.53
C GLU A 11 2.27 22.62 -9.08
N PHE A 12 2.51 22.70 -7.77
CA PHE A 12 3.85 22.96 -7.24
C PHE A 12 4.84 21.84 -7.59
N LEU A 13 4.41 20.58 -7.51
CA LEU A 13 5.22 19.44 -7.94
C LEU A 13 5.59 19.54 -9.44
N ASN A 14 4.63 19.88 -10.30
CA ASN A 14 4.90 20.04 -11.72
C ASN A 14 5.86 21.21 -12.00
N ILE A 15 5.66 22.36 -11.36
CA ILE A 15 6.49 23.57 -11.56
C ILE A 15 7.93 23.32 -11.09
N LEU A 16 8.11 22.88 -9.85
CA LEU A 16 9.42 22.78 -9.21
C LEU A 16 10.19 21.55 -9.67
N PHE A 17 9.57 20.37 -9.64
CA PHE A 17 10.28 19.13 -9.95
C PHE A 17 10.33 18.83 -11.45
N PHE A 18 9.17 18.75 -12.12
CA PHE A 18 9.11 18.30 -13.52
C PHE A 18 9.54 19.35 -14.53
N GLN A 19 9.09 20.60 -14.37
CA GLN A 19 9.41 21.70 -15.28
C GLN A 19 10.68 22.45 -14.87
N GLN A 20 11.16 22.30 -13.64
CA GLN A 20 12.32 22.99 -13.09
C GLN A 20 12.24 24.52 -13.25
N LYS A 21 11.03 25.05 -13.10
CA LYS A 21 10.77 26.49 -13.13
C LYS A 21 10.95 27.09 -11.74
N ASN A 22 11.18 28.39 -11.71
CA ASN A 22 11.27 29.15 -10.48
C ASN A 22 9.89 29.56 -10.00
N LEU A 23 9.74 29.71 -8.69
CA LEU A 23 8.46 30.08 -8.08
C LEU A 23 8.62 31.39 -7.32
N VAL A 24 7.65 32.28 -7.44
CA VAL A 24 7.56 33.48 -6.61
C VAL A 24 6.24 33.46 -5.86
N ILE A 25 6.30 33.42 -4.53
CA ILE A 25 5.15 33.37 -3.64
C ILE A 25 4.99 34.74 -2.97
N TYR A 26 3.79 35.30 -3.08
CA TYR A 26 3.43 36.56 -2.43
C TYR A 26 1.94 36.58 -2.05
N PRO A 27 1.52 37.34 -1.03
CA PRO A 27 2.38 37.94 -0.02
C PRO A 27 3.06 36.85 0.83
N TYR A 28 4.00 37.28 1.66
CA TYR A 28 4.86 36.41 2.44
C TYR A 28 4.13 35.28 3.16
N VAL A 29 4.75 34.11 3.10
CA VAL A 29 4.32 32.89 3.78
C VAL A 29 5.35 32.51 4.83
N ASP A 30 4.88 31.96 5.95
CA ASP A 30 5.75 31.45 6.99
C ASP A 30 6.71 30.38 6.45
N LEU A 31 7.96 30.46 6.91
CA LEU A 31 9.07 29.59 6.51
C LEU A 31 8.71 28.10 6.57
N LYS A 32 8.00 27.69 7.63
CA LYS A 32 7.58 26.29 7.85
C LYS A 32 6.71 25.74 6.73
N HIS A 33 5.84 26.57 6.16
CA HIS A 33 4.96 26.16 5.07
C HIS A 33 5.71 26.12 3.74
N ILE A 34 6.68 27.02 3.55
CA ILE A 34 7.54 27.02 2.36
C ILE A 34 8.42 25.78 2.32
N HIS A 35 9.01 25.39 3.45
CA HIS A 35 9.82 24.17 3.53
C HIS A 35 9.05 22.88 3.28
N SER A 36 7.71 22.89 3.27
CA SER A 36 6.96 21.73 2.77
C SER A 36 7.24 21.44 1.29
N LEU A 37 7.72 22.43 0.53
CA LEU A 37 8.16 22.28 -0.85
C LEU A 37 9.51 21.56 -0.98
N ASP A 38 10.24 21.34 0.11
CA ASP A 38 11.52 20.60 0.11
C ASP A 38 11.34 19.17 -0.42
N CYS A 39 10.15 18.60 -0.26
CA CYS A 39 9.84 17.29 -0.83
C CYS A 39 9.91 17.28 -2.37
N PHE A 40 9.84 18.44 -3.03
CA PHE A 40 9.90 18.59 -4.48
C PHE A 40 11.30 18.98 -5.01
N THR A 41 12.23 19.37 -4.14
CA THR A 41 13.59 19.81 -4.52
C THR A 41 14.61 18.67 -4.48
N VAL A 42 14.15 17.43 -4.65
CA VAL A 42 14.95 16.22 -4.53
C VAL A 42 16.12 16.22 -5.51
N GLY A 43 17.34 16.17 -4.96
CA GLY A 43 18.57 16.15 -5.72
C GLY A 43 19.21 17.51 -5.94
N TYR A 44 18.69 18.54 -5.29
CA TYR A 44 19.36 19.81 -5.12
C TYR A 44 19.90 19.95 -3.69
N GLU A 45 20.97 20.72 -3.54
CA GLU A 45 21.39 21.24 -2.23
C GLU A 45 20.54 22.48 -1.92
N VAL A 46 19.77 22.43 -0.83
CA VAL A 46 18.85 23.51 -0.47
C VAL A 46 19.58 24.56 0.38
N VAL A 47 19.50 25.82 -0.02
CA VAL A 47 20.12 26.96 0.67
C VAL A 47 19.10 28.06 0.92
N ASP A 48 18.99 28.49 2.18
CA ASP A 48 18.15 29.61 2.58
C ASP A 48 18.94 30.92 2.54
N LEU A 49 18.44 31.89 1.80
CA LEU A 49 19.01 33.23 1.67
C LEU A 49 18.00 34.27 2.16
N ASP A 50 18.33 34.96 3.24
CA ASP A 50 17.54 36.11 3.70
C ASP A 50 18.05 37.40 3.05
N SER A 51 17.22 37.98 2.16
CA SER A 51 17.55 39.21 1.44
C SER A 51 17.70 40.43 2.35
N THR A 52 17.21 40.38 3.58
CA THR A 52 17.40 41.49 4.53
C THR A 52 18.83 41.58 5.06
N VAL A 53 19.57 40.46 5.04
CA VAL A 53 20.94 40.34 5.57
C VAL A 53 21.99 40.39 4.45
N LEU A 54 21.63 39.96 3.24
CA LEU A 54 22.54 39.82 2.11
C LEU A 54 22.35 40.94 1.08
N HIS A 55 23.30 41.87 1.00
CA HIS A 55 23.27 42.99 0.06
C HIS A 55 23.65 42.61 -1.39
N ASN A 56 24.34 41.49 -1.61
CA ASN A 56 24.84 41.06 -2.92
C ASN A 56 24.31 39.67 -3.32
N LEU A 57 23.00 39.44 -3.23
CA LEU A 57 22.37 38.14 -3.56
C LEU A 57 22.76 37.61 -4.94
N ARG A 58 22.77 38.48 -5.95
CA ARG A 58 23.12 38.11 -7.32
C ARG A 58 24.53 37.53 -7.41
N GLU A 59 25.51 38.21 -6.80
CA GLU A 59 26.92 37.78 -6.86
C GLU A 59 27.11 36.43 -6.17
N ILE A 60 26.43 36.21 -5.04
CA ILE A 60 26.48 34.93 -4.32
C ILE A 60 25.92 33.81 -5.19
N ILE A 61 24.75 34.03 -5.81
CA ILE A 61 24.09 33.03 -6.65
C ILE A 61 24.88 32.78 -7.94
N GLU A 62 25.42 33.82 -8.59
CA GLU A 62 26.26 33.69 -9.79
C GLU A 62 27.59 32.99 -9.45
N PHE A 63 28.20 33.31 -8.31
CA PHE A 63 29.42 32.65 -7.85
C PHE A 63 29.18 31.16 -7.58
N GLU A 64 28.13 30.80 -6.84
CA GLU A 64 27.83 29.39 -6.59
C GLU A 64 27.42 28.64 -7.87
N ALA A 65 26.57 29.22 -8.71
CA ALA A 65 26.16 28.62 -9.97
C ALA A 65 27.33 28.42 -10.97
N SER A 66 28.39 29.23 -10.87
CA SER A 66 29.61 29.08 -11.67
C SER A 66 30.66 28.19 -11.01
N SER A 67 30.58 27.99 -9.70
CA SER A 67 31.50 27.14 -8.95
C SER A 67 31.20 25.66 -9.21
N SER A 68 32.10 24.99 -9.94
CA SER A 68 31.94 23.57 -10.30
C SER A 68 32.26 22.60 -9.14
N TYR A 69 32.28 23.08 -7.90
CA TYR A 69 32.79 22.33 -6.74
C TYR A 69 31.76 21.35 -6.16
N SER A 70 30.46 21.66 -6.24
CA SER A 70 29.40 20.74 -5.84
C SER A 70 28.98 19.86 -7.03
N GLN A 71 28.86 18.56 -6.80
CA GLN A 71 28.32 17.61 -7.79
C GLN A 71 26.79 17.69 -7.91
N GLN A 72 26.14 18.44 -7.02
CA GLN A 72 24.68 18.61 -6.97
C GLN A 72 24.31 20.07 -7.25
N PRO A 73 23.31 20.33 -8.11
CA PRO A 73 22.84 21.68 -8.34
C PRO A 73 22.23 22.28 -7.06
N THR A 74 22.35 23.58 -6.86
CA THR A 74 21.79 24.27 -5.68
C THR A 74 20.37 24.76 -5.96
N PHE A 75 19.50 24.65 -4.97
CA PHE A 75 18.15 25.24 -4.94
C PHE A 75 18.09 26.31 -3.86
N TYR A 76 17.63 27.51 -4.20
CA TYR A 76 17.60 28.63 -3.26
C TYR A 76 16.19 28.94 -2.77
N TYR A 77 16.02 29.07 -1.45
CA TYR A 77 14.89 29.80 -0.87
C TYR A 77 15.31 31.22 -0.58
N ILE A 78 14.74 32.18 -1.30
CA ILE A 78 15.08 33.59 -1.14
C ILE A 78 13.95 34.27 -0.39
N LEU A 79 14.23 34.69 0.82
CA LEU A 79 13.25 35.19 1.78
C LEU A 79 13.33 36.71 1.89
N ASN A 80 12.18 37.35 2.10
CA ASN A 80 12.07 38.79 2.35
C ASN A 80 12.66 39.67 1.22
N SER A 81 12.63 39.19 -0.03
CA SER A 81 13.18 39.93 -1.17
C SER A 81 12.34 41.15 -1.54
N LYS A 82 13.01 42.26 -1.86
CA LYS A 82 12.37 43.47 -2.39
C LYS A 82 12.16 43.35 -3.90
N ILE A 83 11.25 44.14 -4.47
CA ILE A 83 10.97 44.18 -5.91
C ILE A 83 12.25 44.43 -6.72
N GLU A 84 13.17 45.27 -6.24
CA GLU A 84 14.43 45.51 -6.94
C GLU A 84 15.29 44.25 -7.05
N ASP A 85 15.44 43.51 -5.95
CA ASP A 85 16.19 42.25 -5.91
C ASP A 85 15.53 41.19 -6.79
N ILE A 86 14.19 41.11 -6.75
CA ILE A 86 13.43 40.17 -7.57
C ILE A 86 13.67 40.45 -9.05
N LYS A 87 13.59 41.71 -9.50
CA LYS A 87 13.87 42.08 -10.89
C LYS A 87 15.25 41.63 -11.34
N ILE A 88 16.26 41.78 -10.48
CA ILE A 88 17.63 41.31 -10.76
C ILE A 88 17.68 39.78 -10.87
N LEU A 89 16.97 39.06 -10.00
CA LEU A 89 16.89 37.60 -10.02
C LEU A 89 16.15 37.06 -11.25
N LEU A 90 15.12 37.76 -11.73
CA LEU A 90 14.38 37.39 -12.95
C LEU A 90 15.28 37.33 -14.18
N GLU A 91 16.29 38.20 -14.25
CA GLU A 91 17.26 38.26 -15.36
C GLU A 91 18.35 37.17 -15.26
N SER A 92 18.47 36.46 -14.13
CA SER A 92 19.56 35.53 -13.88
C SER A 92 19.33 34.19 -14.65
N PRO A 93 20.25 33.77 -15.54
CA PRO A 93 19.99 32.68 -16.49
C PRO A 93 20.02 31.27 -15.89
N ASN A 94 20.74 31.05 -14.78
CA ASN A 94 20.97 29.71 -14.22
C ASN A 94 20.47 29.51 -12.77
N ILE A 95 19.52 30.35 -12.32
CA ILE A 95 18.94 30.21 -10.99
C ILE A 95 17.79 29.20 -10.96
N HIS A 96 17.77 28.36 -9.92
CA HIS A 96 16.63 27.54 -9.52
C HIS A 96 16.21 27.89 -8.09
N CYS A 97 15.02 28.48 -7.90
CA CYS A 97 14.64 29.03 -6.60
C CYS A 97 13.13 29.15 -6.34
N VAL A 98 12.78 29.26 -5.05
CA VAL A 98 11.53 29.85 -4.57
C VAL A 98 11.84 31.19 -3.92
N ILE A 99 11.17 32.25 -4.38
CA ILE A 99 11.25 33.59 -3.80
C ILE A 99 9.98 33.85 -2.99
N ASN A 100 10.13 34.29 -1.75
CA ASN A 100 9.03 34.63 -0.86
C ASN A 100 9.10 36.11 -0.48
N THR A 101 8.06 36.87 -0.81
CA THR A 101 8.06 38.34 -0.64
C THR A 101 6.74 38.88 -0.09
N HIS A 102 6.84 39.97 0.67
CA HIS A 102 5.69 40.76 1.12
C HIS A 102 5.17 41.73 0.05
N GLU A 103 5.95 42.01 -1.00
CA GLU A 103 5.64 43.07 -1.96
C GLU A 103 4.65 42.60 -3.03
N ASN A 104 3.86 43.54 -3.56
CA ASN A 104 2.96 43.23 -4.68
C ASN A 104 3.76 43.26 -5.99
N ILE A 105 3.95 42.08 -6.56
CA ILE A 105 4.78 41.82 -7.74
C ILE A 105 3.96 41.49 -8.99
N GLU A 106 2.63 41.73 -8.99
CA GLU A 106 1.76 41.43 -10.13
C GLU A 106 2.21 42.10 -11.43
N HIS A 107 2.78 43.30 -11.33
CA HIS A 107 3.23 44.11 -12.45
C HIS A 107 4.55 43.61 -13.09
N ILE A 108 5.28 42.70 -12.44
CA ILE A 108 6.53 42.10 -12.96
C ILE A 108 6.37 40.63 -13.33
N ALA A 109 5.14 40.10 -13.28
CA ALA A 109 4.83 38.73 -13.63
C ALA A 109 4.86 38.54 -15.16
N ASP A 110 6.06 38.51 -15.72
CA ASP A 110 6.30 38.32 -17.15
C ASP A 110 7.27 37.16 -17.40
N GLY A 111 7.04 36.44 -18.50
CA GLY A 111 7.85 35.32 -18.95
C GLY A 111 7.49 33.95 -18.35
N ASP A 112 8.16 32.92 -18.88
CA ASP A 112 7.86 31.51 -18.60
C ASP A 112 8.73 30.88 -17.51
N LYS A 113 9.84 31.55 -17.13
CA LYS A 113 10.85 30.97 -16.24
C LYS A 113 10.47 31.04 -14.76
N PHE A 114 9.83 32.13 -14.37
CA PHE A 114 9.35 32.36 -13.01
C PHE A 114 7.84 32.31 -13.00
N ILE A 115 7.27 31.46 -12.17
CA ILE A 115 5.83 31.34 -11.98
C ILE A 115 5.44 32.11 -10.73
N PHE A 116 4.46 33.00 -10.85
CA PHE A 116 4.01 33.86 -9.77
C PHE A 116 2.73 33.30 -9.16
N TYR A 117 2.78 33.03 -7.86
CA TYR A 117 1.68 32.49 -7.08
C TYR A 117 1.23 33.48 -6.01
N ASN A 118 -0.02 33.90 -6.11
CA ASN A 118 -0.66 34.75 -5.14
C ASN A 118 -1.35 33.90 -4.07
N LYS A 119 -0.77 33.86 -2.88
CA LYS A 119 -1.29 33.08 -1.74
C LYS A 119 -2.60 33.66 -1.17
N LYS A 120 -2.87 34.97 -1.31
CA LYS A 120 -4.10 35.57 -0.77
C LYS A 120 -5.34 35.04 -1.48
N ASN A 121 -5.26 34.81 -2.78
CA ASN A 121 -6.37 34.33 -3.60
C ASN A 121 -6.16 32.88 -4.12
N ASN A 122 -5.05 32.23 -3.73
CA ASN A 122 -4.63 30.90 -4.19
C ASN A 122 -4.65 30.76 -5.72
N SER A 123 -4.12 31.77 -6.43
CA SER A 123 -4.10 31.78 -7.89
C SER A 123 -2.71 32.03 -8.45
N PHE A 124 -2.47 31.47 -9.62
CA PHE A 124 -1.27 31.74 -10.40
C PHE A 124 -1.53 32.89 -11.37
N LEU A 125 -0.57 33.79 -11.56
CA LEU A 125 -0.70 34.91 -12.50
C LEU A 125 -0.36 34.53 -13.94
N ASN A 126 0.74 33.81 -14.11
CA ASN A 126 1.32 33.47 -15.41
C ASN A 126 1.46 31.95 -15.60
N TYR A 127 0.65 31.18 -14.88
CA TYR A 127 0.55 29.73 -15.01
C TYR A 127 -0.92 29.34 -15.02
N GLU A 128 -1.35 28.65 -16.07
CA GLU A 128 -2.73 28.20 -16.24
C GLU A 128 -2.83 26.70 -15.93
N PRO A 129 -3.12 26.31 -14.67
CA PRO A 129 -3.17 24.90 -14.28
C PRO A 129 -4.21 24.10 -15.07
N GLU A 130 -5.31 24.74 -15.47
CA GLU A 130 -6.41 24.13 -16.21
C GLU A 130 -6.02 23.65 -17.62
N ARG A 131 -4.98 24.24 -18.21
CA ARG A 131 -4.48 23.85 -19.54
C ARG A 131 -3.43 22.74 -19.48
N ILE A 132 -2.96 22.39 -18.29
CA ILE A 132 -1.86 21.45 -18.08
C ILE A 132 -2.40 20.12 -17.56
N ASN A 133 -1.96 19.02 -18.17
CA ASN A 133 -2.30 17.70 -17.68
C ASN A 133 -1.46 17.36 -16.43
N LEU A 134 -2.09 17.49 -15.26
CA LEU A 134 -1.51 17.18 -13.94
C LEU A 134 -1.87 15.77 -13.43
N SER A 135 -2.38 14.89 -14.29
CA SER A 135 -2.83 13.55 -13.88
C SER A 135 -1.74 12.68 -13.25
N PHE A 136 -0.47 12.89 -13.64
CA PHE A 136 0.64 12.13 -13.08
C PHE A 136 0.98 12.60 -11.66
N GLU A 137 1.04 13.90 -11.45
CA GLU A 137 1.29 14.55 -10.16
C GLU A 137 0.15 14.26 -9.19
N GLN A 138 -1.09 14.37 -9.66
CA GLN A 138 -2.27 13.96 -8.91
C GLN A 138 -2.19 12.48 -8.52
N HIS A 139 -1.83 11.60 -9.45
CA HIS A 139 -1.65 10.19 -9.14
C HIS A 139 -0.57 9.99 -8.08
N LEU A 140 0.61 10.60 -8.21
CA LEU A 140 1.72 10.48 -7.26
C LEU A 140 1.30 10.92 -5.85
N ILE A 141 0.68 12.09 -5.73
CA ILE A 141 0.23 12.63 -4.44
C ILE A 141 -0.88 11.76 -3.86
N GLN A 142 -1.88 11.34 -4.66
CA GLN A 142 -2.99 10.51 -4.17
C GLN A 142 -2.55 9.09 -3.74
N THR A 143 -1.56 8.50 -4.42
CA THR A 143 -1.01 7.20 -4.01
C THR A 143 -0.12 7.29 -2.77
N SER A 144 0.43 8.48 -2.50
CA SER A 144 1.32 8.71 -1.37
C SER A 144 0.50 9.04 -0.13
N GLN A 145 0.38 8.08 0.79
CA GLN A 145 -0.43 8.25 2.01
C GLN A 145 0.18 9.26 3.00
N ASN A 146 1.49 9.51 2.91
CA ASN A 146 2.19 10.55 3.67
C ASN A 146 3.30 11.21 2.83
N GLU A 147 3.89 12.27 3.37
CA GLU A 147 5.00 13.02 2.76
C GLU A 147 6.26 12.17 2.52
N GLN A 148 6.56 11.20 3.39
CA GLN A 148 7.74 10.33 3.23
C GLN A 148 7.59 9.40 2.01
N ILE A 149 6.40 8.83 1.80
CA ILE A 149 6.12 7.99 0.63
C ILE A 149 6.19 8.83 -0.65
N LEU A 150 5.72 10.07 -0.60
CA LEU A 150 5.82 11.00 -1.72
C LEU A 150 7.29 11.29 -2.05
N LEU A 151 8.10 11.58 -1.03
CA LEU A 151 9.55 11.79 -1.16
C LEU A 151 10.23 10.56 -1.77
N ASP A 152 9.90 9.36 -1.31
CA ASP A 152 10.46 8.09 -1.81
C ASP A 152 10.12 7.87 -3.29
N GLU A 153 8.89 8.15 -3.71
CA GLU A 153 8.49 8.05 -5.11
C GLU A 153 9.19 9.10 -6.00
N ILE A 154 9.36 10.33 -5.51
CA ILE A 154 10.12 11.37 -6.21
C ILE A 154 11.61 10.97 -6.32
N LEU A 155 12.21 10.44 -5.25
CA LEU A 155 13.56 9.88 -5.25
C LEU A 155 13.72 8.74 -6.25
N LYS A 156 12.71 7.89 -6.37
CA LYS A 156 12.68 6.79 -7.35
C LYS A 156 12.67 7.33 -8.78
N ILE A 157 11.89 8.38 -9.07
CA ILE A 157 11.90 9.05 -10.38
C ILE A 157 13.29 9.60 -10.67
N LYS A 158 13.92 10.31 -9.72
CA LYS A 158 15.30 10.80 -9.86
C LYS A 158 16.30 9.66 -10.10
N SER A 159 16.16 8.54 -9.37
CA SER A 159 17.01 7.37 -9.53
C SER A 159 16.92 6.79 -10.95
N VAL A 160 15.70 6.71 -11.49
CA VAL A 160 15.49 6.28 -12.89
C VAL A 160 16.08 7.28 -13.87
N ALA A 161 15.88 8.58 -13.67
CA ALA A 161 16.50 9.62 -14.51
C ALA A 161 18.04 9.51 -14.51
N THR A 162 18.64 9.25 -13.35
CA THR A 162 20.09 9.04 -13.21
C THR A 162 20.54 7.79 -13.98
N LYS A 163 19.80 6.68 -13.90
CA LYS A 163 20.09 5.46 -14.67
C LYS A 163 19.99 5.71 -16.16
N ILE A 164 19.00 6.48 -16.61
CA ILE A 164 18.84 6.89 -18.01
C ILE A 164 20.06 7.70 -18.46
N PHE A 165 20.46 8.72 -17.70
CA PHE A 165 21.63 9.54 -18.01
C PHE A 165 22.92 8.70 -18.10
N VAL A 166 23.14 7.78 -17.16
CA VAL A 166 24.32 6.91 -17.16
C VAL A 166 24.32 5.93 -18.35
N ASP A 167 23.16 5.33 -18.67
CA ASP A 167 23.05 4.38 -19.79
C ASP A 167 23.25 5.08 -21.14
N LEU A 168 22.71 6.30 -21.31
CA LEU A 168 22.90 7.11 -22.52
C LEU A 168 24.36 7.57 -22.71
N ASN A 169 25.06 7.87 -21.61
CA ASN A 169 26.47 8.26 -21.65
C ASN A 169 27.44 7.07 -21.68
N SER A 170 26.93 5.84 -21.57
CA SER A 170 27.75 4.65 -21.78
C SER A 170 28.10 4.50 -23.27
N ASN A 171 29.29 3.99 -23.60
CA ASN A 171 29.85 3.95 -24.97
C ASN A 171 28.99 3.23 -26.03
N THR A 172 27.88 2.62 -25.63
CA THR A 172 26.82 2.11 -26.50
C THR A 172 25.59 2.98 -26.27
N ASN A 173 25.30 3.86 -27.22
CA ASN A 173 24.17 4.79 -27.22
C ASN A 173 22.83 4.01 -27.21
N ASN A 174 22.48 3.45 -26.05
CA ASN A 174 21.49 2.37 -25.88
C ASN A 174 20.08 2.92 -25.63
N ALA A 175 19.58 3.75 -26.52
CA ALA A 175 18.20 4.23 -26.45
C ALA A 175 17.17 3.07 -26.35
N ASP A 176 17.54 1.87 -26.83
CA ASP A 176 16.76 0.63 -26.76
C ASP A 176 16.56 0.07 -25.33
N ASN A 177 17.37 0.50 -24.36
CA ASN A 177 17.23 0.08 -22.95
C ASN A 177 16.30 0.99 -22.14
N LEU A 178 15.92 2.17 -22.67
CA LEU A 178 15.00 3.10 -22.00
C LEU A 178 13.66 2.44 -21.58
N PRO A 179 13.03 1.58 -22.42
CA PRO A 179 11.83 0.84 -22.01
C PRO A 179 12.03 -0.08 -20.80
N LYS A 180 13.23 -0.66 -20.62
CA LYS A 180 13.54 -1.53 -19.48
C LYS A 180 13.72 -0.71 -18.21
N LEU A 181 14.40 0.44 -18.30
CA LEU A 181 14.63 1.32 -17.15
C LEU A 181 13.32 1.92 -16.62
N MET A 182 12.38 2.26 -17.51
CA MET A 182 11.08 2.83 -17.16
C MET A 182 9.95 1.80 -17.06
N HIS A 183 10.26 0.49 -17.11
CA HIS A 183 9.27 -0.59 -17.03
C HIS A 183 8.36 -0.52 -15.79
N ASP A 184 8.83 0.20 -14.76
CA ASP A 184 8.11 0.35 -13.52
C ASP A 184 6.94 1.32 -13.60
N TYR A 185 7.03 2.27 -14.53
CA TYR A 185 6.07 3.34 -14.74
C TYR A 185 5.17 3.04 -15.95
N ASN A 186 3.93 3.54 -15.89
CA ASN A 186 3.04 3.46 -17.03
C ASN A 186 3.63 4.26 -18.20
N GLN A 187 3.57 3.69 -19.40
CA GLN A 187 4.04 4.29 -20.64
C GLN A 187 3.43 5.66 -20.93
N ILE A 188 2.22 5.92 -20.43
CA ILE A 188 1.55 7.24 -20.51
C ILE A 188 2.37 8.33 -19.82
N PHE A 189 3.16 7.98 -18.79
CA PHE A 189 3.96 8.93 -17.99
C PHE A 189 5.44 8.96 -18.38
N TRP A 190 5.88 8.14 -19.33
CA TRP A 190 7.29 8.10 -19.73
C TRP A 190 7.77 9.46 -20.25
N ASP A 191 6.93 10.16 -21.02
CA ASP A 191 7.29 11.47 -21.56
C ASP A 191 7.59 12.50 -20.48
N LYS A 192 6.88 12.47 -19.35
CA LYS A 192 7.19 13.35 -18.22
C LYS A 192 8.54 13.02 -17.58
N ILE A 193 8.84 11.74 -17.38
CA ILE A 193 10.11 11.30 -16.78
C ILE A 193 11.28 11.64 -17.70
N LEU A 194 11.11 11.44 -19.01
CA LEU A 194 12.12 11.78 -20.02
C LEU A 194 12.35 13.29 -20.07
N THR A 195 11.27 14.09 -20.13
CA THR A 195 11.36 15.56 -20.11
C THR A 195 12.09 16.06 -18.86
N PHE A 196 11.75 15.52 -17.68
CA PHE A 196 12.46 15.82 -16.44
C PHE A 196 13.95 15.47 -16.53
N THR A 197 14.28 14.31 -17.10
CA THR A 197 15.67 13.85 -17.25
C THR A 197 16.47 14.78 -18.18
N GLU A 198 15.88 15.21 -19.28
CA GLU A 198 16.46 16.18 -20.22
C GLU A 198 16.77 17.51 -19.53
N LEU A 199 15.82 18.04 -18.76
CA LEU A 199 15.97 19.31 -18.04
C LEU A 199 17.02 19.20 -16.92
N TYR A 200 16.92 18.16 -16.07
CA TYR A 200 17.80 17.99 -14.90
C TYR A 200 19.26 17.81 -15.29
N PHE A 201 19.54 16.95 -16.28
CA PHE A 201 20.90 16.67 -16.71
C PHE A 201 21.37 17.55 -17.89
N LYS A 202 20.49 18.41 -18.42
CA LYS A 202 20.75 19.25 -19.60
C LYS A 202 21.23 18.42 -20.81
N ILE A 203 20.56 17.28 -21.05
CA ILE A 203 20.83 16.36 -22.16
C ILE A 203 19.70 16.36 -23.18
N GLN A 204 19.97 15.80 -24.36
CA GLN A 204 18.92 15.45 -25.33
C GLN A 204 18.76 13.94 -25.38
N ILE A 205 17.53 13.44 -25.19
CA ILE A 205 17.27 12.01 -25.27
C ILE A 205 16.92 11.64 -26.71
N PRO A 206 17.66 10.70 -27.35
CA PRO A 206 17.35 10.27 -28.70
C PRO A 206 15.97 9.61 -28.78
N LYS A 207 15.30 9.76 -29.93
CA LYS A 207 14.03 9.06 -30.20
C LYS A 207 14.28 7.55 -30.21
N PHE A 208 13.43 6.80 -29.52
CA PHE A 208 13.50 5.34 -29.44
C PHE A 208 12.14 4.70 -29.74
N GLU A 209 12.17 3.43 -30.13
CA GLU A 209 10.94 2.69 -30.38
C GLU A 209 10.22 2.36 -29.08
N ARG A 210 9.00 2.88 -28.96
CA ARG A 210 8.12 2.58 -27.84
C ARG A 210 7.50 1.19 -28.05
N PRO A 211 7.54 0.29 -27.05
CA PRO A 211 6.86 -0.99 -27.17
C PRO A 211 5.37 -0.76 -27.44
N LYS A 212 4.86 -1.32 -28.54
CA LYS A 212 3.44 -1.22 -28.95
C LYS A 212 2.49 -1.92 -27.99
N LYS A 213 3.02 -2.85 -27.18
CA LYS A 213 2.28 -3.52 -26.13
C LYS A 213 2.61 -2.83 -24.83
N ILE A 214 1.61 -2.16 -24.27
CA ILE A 214 1.52 -1.92 -22.83
C ILE A 214 1.74 -3.32 -22.21
N PRO A 215 2.89 -3.60 -21.56
CA PRO A 215 2.85 -4.66 -20.57
C PRO A 215 1.84 -4.10 -19.58
N LYS A 216 0.64 -4.68 -19.55
CA LYS A 216 -0.23 -4.50 -18.39
C LYS A 216 0.60 -5.03 -17.23
N LYS A 217 1.43 -4.19 -16.61
CA LYS A 217 1.63 -4.31 -15.17
C LYS A 217 0.22 -4.46 -14.67
N LYS A 218 -0.04 -5.59 -14.01
CA LYS A 218 -1.23 -5.73 -13.19
C LYS A 218 -1.17 -4.50 -12.29
N PHE A 219 -1.88 -3.44 -12.65
CA PHE A 219 -2.28 -2.45 -11.67
C PHE A 219 -2.82 -3.32 -10.56
N SER A 220 -2.14 -3.32 -9.42
CA SER A 220 -2.72 -3.83 -8.19
C SER A 220 -4.12 -3.23 -8.20
N LYS A 221 -5.12 -4.11 -8.34
CA LYS A 221 -6.50 -3.69 -8.11
C LYS A 221 -6.47 -2.89 -6.80
N PRO A 222 -7.24 -1.80 -6.68
CA PRO A 222 -7.31 -1.05 -5.43
C PRO A 222 -7.39 -2.06 -4.29
N LEU A 223 -6.40 -2.02 -3.39
CA LEU A 223 -6.25 -3.01 -2.34
C LEU A 223 -7.58 -3.07 -1.61
N LYS A 224 -8.21 -4.25 -1.64
CA LYS A 224 -9.46 -4.43 -0.95
C LYS A 224 -9.14 -4.51 0.53
N ASP A 225 -9.91 -3.78 1.33
CA ASP A 225 -9.80 -3.88 2.78
C ASP A 225 -10.53 -5.14 3.25
N PHE A 226 -9.77 -6.09 3.79
CA PHE A 226 -10.27 -7.32 4.41
C PHE A 226 -10.15 -7.27 5.94
N SER A 227 -10.00 -6.08 6.52
CA SER A 227 -9.97 -5.85 7.97
C SER A 227 -11.18 -6.46 8.69
N TYR A 228 -12.36 -6.40 8.06
CA TYR A 228 -13.59 -6.99 8.57
C TYR A 228 -13.48 -8.51 8.76
N GLU A 229 -12.93 -9.23 7.77
CA GLU A 229 -12.73 -10.69 7.86
C GLU A 229 -11.78 -11.04 9.01
N TYR A 230 -10.69 -10.28 9.14
CA TYR A 230 -9.71 -10.47 10.22
C TYR A 230 -10.33 -10.24 11.61
N GLU A 231 -11.14 -9.21 11.77
CA GLU A 231 -11.80 -8.92 13.04
C GLU A 231 -12.84 -9.98 13.41
N ASP A 232 -13.58 -10.52 12.45
CA ASP A 232 -14.56 -11.57 12.68
C ASP A 232 -13.91 -12.88 13.17
N ILE A 233 -12.72 -13.21 12.66
CA ILE A 233 -11.91 -14.34 13.14
C ILE A 233 -11.53 -14.15 14.61
N LEU A 234 -11.07 -12.95 14.99
CA LEU A 234 -10.61 -12.69 16.36
C LEU A 234 -11.76 -12.55 17.37
N LYS A 235 -12.92 -12.03 16.95
CA LYS A 235 -14.07 -11.78 17.82
C LYS A 235 -14.81 -13.05 18.23
N THR A 236 -14.75 -14.11 17.41
CA THR A 236 -15.52 -15.33 17.65
C THR A 236 -14.93 -16.15 18.81
N ASN A 237 -13.63 -16.45 18.78
CA ASN A 237 -12.95 -17.15 19.88
C ASN A 237 -11.50 -16.68 19.99
N ARG A 238 -11.13 -16.21 21.19
CA ARG A 238 -9.80 -15.63 21.48
C ARG A 238 -8.66 -16.62 21.25
N LYS A 239 -8.86 -17.90 21.56
CA LYS A 239 -7.85 -18.95 21.42
C LYS A 239 -7.65 -19.32 19.95
N ILE A 240 -8.75 -19.45 19.21
CA ILE A 240 -8.73 -19.69 17.75
C ILE A 240 -8.02 -18.56 17.02
N GLY A 241 -8.35 -17.31 17.37
CA GLY A 241 -7.72 -16.11 16.81
C GLY A 241 -6.23 -15.98 17.13
N GLN A 242 -5.77 -16.38 18.32
CA GLN A 242 -4.36 -16.34 18.68
C GLN A 242 -3.51 -17.34 17.87
N GLU A 243 -4.01 -18.57 17.66
CA GLU A 243 -3.30 -19.54 16.81
C GLU A 243 -3.34 -19.15 15.33
N PHE A 244 -4.40 -18.46 14.88
CA PHE A 244 -4.45 -17.86 13.55
C PHE A 244 -3.33 -16.84 13.33
N ILE A 245 -3.11 -15.92 14.28
CA ILE A 245 -2.05 -14.91 14.21
C ILE A 245 -0.66 -15.58 14.14
N LYS A 246 -0.43 -16.62 14.95
CA LYS A 246 0.85 -17.36 14.90
C LYS A 246 1.08 -17.99 13.52
N LEU A 247 0.04 -18.63 12.96
CA LEU A 247 0.12 -19.24 11.63
C LEU A 247 0.29 -18.21 10.51
N LEU A 248 -0.26 -17.00 10.64
CA LEU A 248 0.00 -15.91 9.71
C LEU A 248 1.49 -15.55 9.66
N HIS A 249 2.14 -15.47 10.83
CA HIS A 249 3.57 -15.18 10.91
C HIS A 249 4.44 -16.34 10.41
N ASP A 250 4.06 -17.59 10.73
CA ASP A 250 4.73 -18.78 10.20
C ASP A 250 4.63 -18.81 8.67
N TYR A 251 3.45 -18.57 8.12
CA TYR A 251 3.21 -18.51 6.67
C TYR A 251 4.02 -17.40 6.00
N ARG A 252 4.09 -16.22 6.64
CA ARG A 252 4.94 -15.13 6.17
C ARG A 252 6.39 -15.56 6.07
N PHE A 253 6.92 -16.18 7.12
CA PHE A 253 8.31 -16.63 7.17
C PHE A 253 8.62 -17.66 6.07
N ASP A 254 7.70 -18.60 5.82
CA ASP A 254 7.91 -19.70 4.88
C ASP A 254 7.65 -19.35 3.42
N LYS A 255 6.70 -18.43 3.14
CA LYS A 255 6.12 -18.25 1.79
C LYS A 255 6.20 -16.82 1.25
N VAL A 256 6.62 -15.84 2.05
CA VAL A 256 6.68 -14.43 1.63
C VAL A 256 8.12 -13.91 1.74
N ASN A 257 8.61 -13.27 0.67
CA ASN A 257 9.91 -12.61 0.71
C ASN A 257 9.80 -11.32 1.57
N PRO A 258 10.58 -11.19 2.67
CA PRO A 258 10.52 -10.02 3.53
C PRO A 258 10.80 -8.69 2.81
N ALA A 259 11.56 -8.72 1.71
CA ALA A 259 11.86 -7.52 0.92
C ALA A 259 10.63 -6.92 0.21
N ASN A 260 9.53 -7.68 0.11
CA ASN A 260 8.29 -7.24 -0.53
C ASN A 260 7.23 -6.76 0.48
N LEU A 261 7.58 -6.68 1.76
CA LEU A 261 6.69 -6.27 2.84
C LEU A 261 7.11 -4.89 3.39
N GLU A 262 6.12 -4.04 3.65
CA GLU A 262 6.35 -2.79 4.38
C GLU A 262 6.60 -3.08 5.87
N VAL A 263 7.30 -2.17 6.55
CA VAL A 263 7.63 -2.27 7.98
C VAL A 263 6.38 -2.56 8.82
N GLU A 264 5.27 -1.90 8.52
CA GLU A 264 4.03 -2.10 9.25
C GLU A 264 3.42 -3.50 9.04
N GLN A 265 3.64 -4.12 7.89
CA GLN A 265 3.18 -5.47 7.57
C GLN A 265 4.05 -6.53 8.27
N LEU A 266 5.24 -6.16 8.75
CA LEU A 266 6.10 -7.02 9.56
C LEU A 266 5.65 -7.09 11.03
N PHE A 267 5.09 -6.02 11.57
CA PHE A 267 4.76 -5.91 12.99
C PHE A 267 3.25 -6.00 13.30
N TYR A 268 2.37 -5.63 12.36
CA TYR A 268 0.92 -5.61 12.59
C TYR A 268 0.21 -6.76 11.85
N PRO A 269 -0.34 -7.77 12.56
CA PRO A 269 -0.95 -8.95 11.93
C PRO A 269 -2.17 -8.63 11.06
N LYS A 270 -2.91 -7.57 11.38
CA LYS A 270 -4.05 -7.08 10.57
C LYS A 270 -3.58 -6.57 9.19
N LYS A 271 -2.49 -5.80 9.15
CA LYS A 271 -1.89 -5.30 7.90
C LYS A 271 -1.27 -6.45 7.10
N LEU A 272 -0.65 -7.41 7.78
CA LEU A 272 -0.14 -8.64 7.16
C LEU A 272 -1.25 -9.48 6.52
N TYR A 273 -2.39 -9.66 7.20
CA TYR A 273 -3.54 -10.38 6.66
C TYR A 273 -4.08 -9.70 5.39
N ASN A 274 -4.24 -8.37 5.43
CA ASN A 274 -4.66 -7.59 4.26
C ASN A 274 -3.69 -7.73 3.08
N TYR A 275 -2.38 -7.71 3.33
CA TYR A 275 -1.38 -7.97 2.32
C TYR A 275 -1.54 -9.37 1.73
N LEU A 276 -1.63 -10.40 2.58
CA LEU A 276 -1.79 -11.79 2.12
C LEU A 276 -3.07 -11.97 1.31
N ARG A 277 -4.20 -11.40 1.72
CA ARG A 277 -5.48 -11.46 1.00
C ARG A 277 -5.44 -10.79 -0.37
N ASN A 278 -4.70 -9.70 -0.51
CA ASN A 278 -4.58 -9.00 -1.79
C ASN A 278 -3.54 -9.63 -2.74
N HIS A 279 -2.48 -10.26 -2.22
CA HIS A 279 -1.34 -10.68 -3.04
C HIS A 279 -1.15 -12.20 -3.15
N HIS A 280 -1.48 -12.96 -2.11
CA HIS A 280 -1.24 -14.41 -2.05
C HIS A 280 -2.54 -15.23 -2.03
N TRP A 281 -3.61 -14.66 -1.50
CA TRP A 281 -4.88 -15.33 -1.22
C TRP A 281 -6.03 -14.66 -1.97
N GLU A 282 -5.83 -14.29 -3.23
CA GLU A 282 -6.81 -13.56 -4.05
C GLU A 282 -8.19 -14.27 -4.10
N LYS A 283 -8.18 -15.60 -4.07
CA LYS A 283 -9.39 -16.46 -4.12
C LYS A 283 -9.96 -16.83 -2.73
N GLY A 284 -9.36 -16.33 -1.64
CA GLY A 284 -9.67 -16.72 -0.26
C GLY A 284 -8.49 -17.42 0.42
N ILE A 285 -8.65 -17.70 1.72
CA ILE A 285 -7.60 -18.35 2.54
C ILE A 285 -7.30 -19.76 1.98
N PRO A 286 -6.02 -20.14 1.78
CA PRO A 286 -5.67 -21.43 1.19
C PRO A 286 -6.14 -22.61 2.03
N PRO A 287 -6.60 -23.70 1.39
CA PRO A 287 -6.97 -24.95 2.06
C PRO A 287 -5.90 -25.47 3.03
N ASP A 288 -4.63 -25.49 2.59
CA ASP A 288 -3.51 -25.98 3.40
C ASP A 288 -3.30 -25.13 4.67
N PHE A 289 -3.59 -23.83 4.59
CA PHE A 289 -3.53 -22.94 5.75
C PHE A 289 -4.68 -23.25 6.72
N LEU A 290 -5.89 -23.45 6.22
CA LEU A 290 -7.07 -23.79 7.02
C LEU A 290 -6.90 -25.15 7.72
N SER A 291 -6.41 -26.17 7.03
CA SER A 291 -6.16 -27.49 7.63
C SER A 291 -5.12 -27.42 8.75
N LYS A 292 -4.03 -26.66 8.55
CA LYS A 292 -3.02 -26.44 9.61
C LYS A 292 -3.58 -25.66 10.80
N TRP A 293 -4.49 -24.72 10.54
CA TRP A 293 -5.14 -23.93 11.57
C TRP A 293 -6.03 -24.76 12.47
N VAL A 294 -6.84 -25.64 11.90
CA VAL A 294 -7.68 -26.56 12.67
C VAL A 294 -6.82 -27.57 13.45
N GLN A 295 -5.82 -28.16 12.80
CA GLN A 295 -4.92 -29.16 13.43
C GLN A 295 -4.08 -28.62 14.59
N LYS A 296 -3.61 -27.35 14.54
CA LYS A 296 -2.84 -26.75 15.65
C LYS A 296 -3.67 -26.53 16.91
N ILE A 297 -5.00 -26.51 16.79
CA ILE A 297 -5.92 -26.41 17.93
C ILE A 297 -6.23 -27.81 18.49
N ASP A 298 -6.44 -28.80 17.63
CA ASP A 298 -6.60 -30.22 18.01
C ASP A 298 -5.40 -30.76 18.81
N THR A 299 -4.18 -30.33 18.45
CA THR A 299 -2.94 -30.86 19.05
C THR A 299 -2.59 -30.26 20.41
N LYS A 300 -3.16 -29.11 20.80
CA LYS A 300 -2.83 -28.41 22.06
C LYS A 300 -3.93 -28.48 23.12
N SER A 301 -5.09 -29.00 22.76
CA SER A 301 -6.25 -29.11 23.63
C SER A 301 -7.20 -30.14 23.05
N GLN A 302 -7.73 -31.04 23.87
CA GLN A 302 -8.94 -31.79 23.52
C GLN A 302 -9.94 -30.80 22.92
N THR A 303 -10.18 -30.92 21.61
CA THR A 303 -11.07 -30.04 20.87
C THR A 303 -12.43 -30.17 21.52
N SER A 304 -12.90 -29.11 22.18
CA SER A 304 -14.25 -29.11 22.71
C SER A 304 -15.21 -29.02 21.53
N GLU A 305 -16.39 -29.64 21.61
CA GLU A 305 -17.45 -29.48 20.60
C GLU A 305 -17.74 -27.99 20.34
N ASN A 306 -17.52 -27.14 21.35
CA ASN A 306 -17.61 -25.68 21.26
C ASN A 306 -16.57 -25.06 20.32
N ASP A 307 -15.32 -25.55 20.29
CA ASP A 307 -14.28 -25.03 19.40
C ASP A 307 -14.62 -25.36 17.92
N LEU A 308 -15.23 -26.53 17.66
CA LEU A 308 -15.69 -26.91 16.33
C LEU A 308 -16.89 -26.08 15.87
N LEU A 309 -17.82 -25.77 16.77
CA LEU A 309 -18.92 -24.83 16.51
C LEU A 309 -18.41 -23.42 16.21
N ASP A 310 -17.39 -22.95 16.94
CA ASP A 310 -16.77 -21.64 16.69
C ASP A 310 -16.08 -21.59 15.32
N PHE A 311 -15.41 -22.68 14.91
CA PHE A 311 -14.87 -22.80 13.56
C PHE A 311 -15.95 -22.81 12.48
N GLN A 312 -17.08 -23.50 12.70
CA GLN A 312 -18.22 -23.46 11.79
C GLN A 312 -18.75 -22.03 11.61
N ILE A 313 -18.92 -21.28 12.71
CA ILE A 313 -19.35 -19.87 12.67
C ILE A 313 -18.37 -19.01 11.86
N ILE A 314 -17.06 -19.21 12.06
CA ILE A 314 -16.03 -18.47 11.30
C ILE A 314 -16.08 -18.85 9.81
N PHE A 315 -16.20 -20.14 9.48
CA PHE A 315 -16.19 -20.61 8.10
C PHE A 315 -17.43 -20.14 7.34
N GLU A 316 -18.61 -20.12 7.97
CA GLU A 316 -19.82 -19.55 7.39
C GLU A 316 -19.69 -18.06 7.11
N LYS A 317 -19.16 -17.27 8.06
CA LYS A 317 -18.93 -15.83 7.88
C LYS A 317 -17.95 -15.52 6.74
N LEU A 318 -16.90 -16.33 6.61
CA LEU A 318 -15.87 -16.18 5.58
C LEU A 318 -16.22 -16.89 4.26
N LYS A 319 -17.38 -17.54 4.17
CA LYS A 319 -17.83 -18.36 3.02
C LYS A 319 -16.83 -19.47 2.64
N ILE A 320 -16.18 -20.06 3.64
CA ILE A 320 -15.26 -21.19 3.51
C ILE A 320 -16.07 -22.49 3.55
N PRO A 321 -15.83 -23.46 2.64
CA PRO A 321 -16.50 -24.76 2.69
C PRO A 321 -16.25 -25.49 4.02
N ILE A 322 -17.33 -26.00 4.63
CA ILE A 322 -17.29 -26.77 5.88
C ILE A 322 -16.48 -28.07 5.74
N ALA A 323 -16.27 -28.56 4.52
CA ALA A 323 -15.48 -29.75 4.20
C ALA A 323 -14.01 -29.70 4.69
N TYR A 324 -13.50 -28.54 5.11
CA TYR A 324 -12.17 -28.40 5.71
C TYR A 324 -12.15 -28.64 7.23
N LEU A 325 -13.31 -28.85 7.86
CA LEU A 325 -13.39 -29.27 9.26
C LEU A 325 -13.35 -30.81 9.36
N PRO A 326 -12.72 -31.36 10.41
CA PRO A 326 -12.83 -32.78 10.74
C PRO A 326 -14.30 -33.17 10.83
N GLU A 327 -14.66 -34.34 10.28
CA GLU A 327 -16.00 -34.89 10.45
C GLU A 327 -16.28 -35.04 11.96
N ILE A 328 -17.20 -34.22 12.46
CA ILE A 328 -17.87 -34.52 13.71
C ILE A 328 -18.61 -35.82 13.43
N ASN A 329 -18.29 -36.89 14.16
CA ASN A 329 -19.10 -38.09 14.18
C ASN A 329 -20.49 -37.73 14.73
N GLU A 330 -21.39 -37.21 13.87
CA GLU A 330 -22.81 -37.07 14.17
C GLU A 330 -23.47 -38.45 14.07
N GLU A 331 -23.19 -39.35 15.01
CA GLU A 331 -24.27 -40.19 15.51
C GLU A 331 -25.12 -39.28 16.41
N ASN A 332 -26.13 -38.66 15.81
CA ASN A 332 -27.35 -38.08 16.41
C ASN A 332 -27.72 -36.70 15.82
N LYS A 333 -28.29 -36.69 14.61
CA LYS A 333 -29.42 -35.79 14.30
C LYS A 333 -30.52 -36.51 13.53
N PRO A 334 -31.80 -36.22 13.82
CA PRO A 334 -32.94 -36.93 13.25
C PRO A 334 -33.16 -36.53 11.79
N ARG A 335 -33.23 -37.54 10.91
CA ARG A 335 -33.63 -37.36 9.51
C ARG A 335 -35.09 -36.91 9.44
N SER A 336 -35.34 -35.68 9.00
CA SER A 336 -36.65 -35.31 8.47
C SER A 336 -36.82 -35.94 7.09
N ASN A 337 -37.94 -36.64 6.92
CA ASN A 337 -38.35 -37.28 5.68
C ASN A 337 -38.83 -36.25 4.66
N THR A 338 -38.40 -36.38 3.41
CA THR A 338 -39.26 -36.29 2.20
C THR A 338 -38.45 -36.80 1.00
N LEU A 339 -38.62 -38.07 0.61
CA LEU A 339 -39.57 -38.58 -0.40
C LEU A 339 -39.03 -38.48 -1.85
N HIS A 340 -38.31 -39.51 -2.32
CA HIS A 340 -38.74 -40.42 -3.41
C HIS A 340 -37.59 -41.37 -3.86
N LYS A 341 -37.87 -42.67 -3.69
CA LYS A 341 -37.14 -43.88 -4.13
C LYS A 341 -37.17 -44.05 -5.68
N PRO A 342 -36.54 -45.09 -6.29
CA PRO A 342 -35.44 -45.96 -5.84
C PRO A 342 -34.38 -46.25 -6.93
N ILE A 343 -33.13 -46.53 -6.56
CA ILE A 343 -32.30 -47.48 -7.33
C ILE A 343 -31.68 -48.47 -6.33
N LYS A 344 -31.91 -49.76 -6.60
CA LYS A 344 -31.44 -50.94 -5.86
C LYS A 344 -30.23 -51.54 -6.59
N PRO A 345 -29.48 -52.47 -5.99
CA PRO A 345 -28.09 -52.26 -5.56
C PRO A 345 -27.08 -53.16 -6.31
N ASN A 346 -25.78 -52.92 -6.12
CA ASN A 346 -24.81 -54.02 -6.10
C ASN A 346 -23.55 -53.71 -5.26
N VAL A 347 -23.61 -54.23 -4.03
CA VAL A 347 -22.59 -54.95 -3.24
C VAL A 347 -21.13 -54.95 -3.73
N SER A 348 -20.23 -54.54 -2.82
CA SER A 348 -19.04 -55.28 -2.32
C SER A 348 -18.17 -54.31 -1.48
N ILE A 349 -17.50 -54.61 -0.35
CA ILE A 349 -17.16 -55.82 0.42
C ILE A 349 -16.74 -55.35 1.83
N LYS A 350 -17.13 -56.15 2.86
CA LYS A 350 -16.54 -56.46 4.19
C LYS A 350 -15.66 -55.44 4.93
N ASN A 351 -15.91 -55.32 6.24
CA ASN A 351 -14.95 -55.72 7.28
C ASN A 351 -15.66 -56.01 8.62
N GLU A 352 -15.19 -57.08 9.28
CA GLU A 352 -15.64 -57.62 10.56
C GLU A 352 -15.02 -56.85 11.73
N SER A 353 -15.76 -56.62 12.82
CA SER A 353 -15.23 -56.73 14.19
C SER A 353 -16.31 -56.71 15.28
N VAL A 354 -16.39 -57.84 16.00
CA VAL A 354 -16.62 -58.04 17.44
C VAL A 354 -17.78 -57.29 18.14
N LYS A 355 -18.81 -58.07 18.48
CA LYS A 355 -19.99 -57.70 19.27
C LYS A 355 -19.66 -57.63 20.78
N GLY A 356 -19.78 -56.46 21.38
CA GLY A 356 -20.21 -56.32 22.78
C GLY A 356 -21.73 -56.18 22.78
N THR A 357 -22.46 -57.14 23.36
CA THR A 357 -23.93 -57.10 23.47
C THR A 357 -24.35 -56.03 24.47
N ILE A 358 -24.75 -54.87 23.96
CA ILE A 358 -25.50 -53.88 24.72
C ILE A 358 -26.93 -54.41 24.82
N GLU A 359 -27.36 -54.82 26.02
CA GLU A 359 -28.76 -55.16 26.27
C GLU A 359 -29.62 -53.91 26.04
N ALA A 360 -30.59 -54.01 25.13
CA ALA A 360 -31.46 -52.91 24.77
C ALA A 360 -32.33 -52.49 25.97
N ILE A 361 -32.37 -51.18 26.25
CA ILE A 361 -33.20 -50.60 27.30
C ILE A 361 -34.68 -50.73 26.87
N PRO A 362 -35.56 -51.33 27.69
CA PRO A 362 -36.99 -51.41 27.37
C PRO A 362 -37.63 -50.02 27.28
N SER A 363 -38.67 -49.87 26.46
CA SER A 363 -39.40 -48.60 26.32
C SER A 363 -40.15 -48.23 27.60
N VAL A 364 -40.17 -46.93 27.92
CA VAL A 364 -40.88 -46.36 29.09
C VAL A 364 -42.40 -46.53 28.96
N GLU A 365 -42.92 -46.74 27.74
CA GLU A 365 -44.33 -47.04 27.51
C GLU A 365 -44.76 -48.38 28.11
N ASN A 366 -43.85 -49.36 28.23
CA ASN A 366 -44.08 -50.60 28.97
C ASN A 366 -43.44 -50.52 30.36
N PHE A 367 -44.02 -49.66 31.21
CA PHE A 367 -43.44 -49.24 32.49
C PHE A 367 -43.07 -50.40 33.44
N GLN A 368 -43.80 -51.53 33.39
CA GLN A 368 -43.49 -52.72 34.20
C GLN A 368 -42.15 -53.36 33.81
N GLU A 369 -41.88 -53.51 32.51
CA GLU A 369 -40.60 -54.05 32.01
C GLU A 369 -39.46 -53.05 32.23
N PHE A 370 -39.70 -51.77 32.00
CA PHE A 370 -38.70 -50.73 32.25
C PHE A 370 -38.31 -50.64 33.73
N LYS A 371 -39.29 -50.69 34.64
CA LYS A 371 -39.05 -50.67 36.09
C LYS A 371 -38.27 -51.90 36.55
N SER A 372 -38.57 -53.08 36.01
CA SER A 372 -37.86 -54.33 36.34
C SER A 372 -36.41 -54.31 35.84
N TRP A 373 -36.18 -53.77 34.64
CA TRP A 373 -34.85 -53.57 34.08
C TRP A 373 -34.03 -52.55 34.89
N LEU A 374 -34.65 -51.44 35.30
CA LEU A 374 -34.02 -50.40 36.11
C LEU A 374 -33.62 -50.93 37.50
N LEU A 375 -34.50 -51.66 38.17
CA LEU A 375 -34.21 -52.26 39.49
C LEU A 375 -33.08 -53.28 39.40
N LYS A 376 -33.08 -54.12 38.36
CA LYS A 376 -32.00 -55.08 38.13
C LYS A 376 -30.65 -54.38 37.88
N LYS A 377 -30.64 -53.25 37.16
CA LYS A 377 -29.41 -52.46 36.95
C LYS A 377 -28.93 -51.73 38.20
N LEU A 378 -29.84 -51.35 39.08
CA LEU A 378 -29.48 -50.79 40.38
C LEU A 378 -28.89 -51.85 41.31
N ASP A 379 -29.45 -53.07 41.35
CA ASP A 379 -28.88 -54.21 42.09
C ASP A 379 -27.50 -54.62 41.53
N ASP A 380 -27.34 -54.63 40.19
CA ASP A 380 -26.05 -54.88 39.53
C ASP A 380 -24.99 -53.82 39.91
N LEU A 381 -25.40 -52.58 40.20
CA LEU A 381 -24.49 -51.50 40.59
C LEU A 381 -24.20 -51.50 42.09
N GLU A 382 -25.17 -51.90 42.92
CA GLU A 382 -25.02 -52.00 44.37
C GLU A 382 -24.12 -53.18 44.78
N THR A 383 -24.02 -54.22 43.94
CA THR A 383 -23.07 -55.34 44.10
C THR A 383 -21.64 -55.02 43.65
N ILE A 384 -21.41 -53.87 43.01
CA ILE A 384 -20.09 -53.39 42.56
C ILE A 384 -19.49 -52.36 43.54
N LEU A 385 -20.29 -51.82 44.47
CA LEU A 385 -19.87 -50.98 45.61
C LEU A 385 -19.61 -51.84 46.86
#